data_AF-A0A937H2D9-F1
#
_entry.id   AF-A0A937H2D9-F1
#
_cell.length_a   1.000
_cell.length_b   1.000
_cell.length_c   1.000
_cell.angle_alpha   90.00
_cell.angle_beta   90.00
_cell.angle_gamma   90.00
#
_symmetry.space_group_name_H-M   'P 1'
#
loop_
_entity.id
_entity.type
_entity.pdbx_description
1 polymer ?
#
loop_
_entity_poly.entity_id
_entity_poly.type
_entity_poly.pdbx_seq_one_letter_code
_entity_poly.pdbx_strand_id
1 'polypeptide(L)'
;MVNINLKIQSICSSTNDLAFQAANDGLDQGTSYLSYKQTKGRGRNNNKWNSLEGNLFLSTIIRPIKEKKHWQQLSLIVGYSIIQSLIDFGIKSKIIELKWPNDVLV
;
A
#
# COMPACT_ATOMS: atom_id res chain seq x y z
N MET A 1 -10.15 10.65 -9.66
CA MET A 1 -9.73 9.28 -9.28
C MET A 1 -8.37 9.00 -9.88
N VAL A 2 -7.52 8.24 -9.20
CA VAL A 2 -6.24 7.77 -9.76
C VAL A 2 -6.56 6.62 -10.72
N ASN A 3 -6.15 6.72 -11.99
CA ASN A 3 -6.27 5.60 -12.93
C ASN A 3 -5.26 4.52 -12.54
N ILE A 4 -5.75 3.37 -12.10
CA ILE A 4 -4.90 2.26 -11.68
C ILE A 4 -4.47 1.45 -12.90
N ASN A 5 -3.16 1.35 -13.11
CA ASN A 5 -2.53 0.44 -14.06
C ASN A 5 -1.84 -0.68 -13.28
N LEU A 6 -2.56 -1.80 -13.09
CA LEU A 6 -2.14 -2.89 -12.23
C LEU A 6 -1.24 -3.89 -12.97
N LYS A 7 -0.03 -4.09 -12.47
CA LYS A 7 0.91 -5.13 -12.90
C LYS A 7 0.98 -6.22 -11.84
N ILE A 8 0.70 -7.45 -12.22
CA ILE A 8 0.70 -8.61 -11.32
C ILE A 8 2.01 -9.38 -11.49
N GLN A 9 2.64 -9.75 -10.37
CA GLN A 9 3.84 -10.56 -10.30
C GLN A 9 3.56 -11.83 -9.49
N SER A 10 4.12 -12.96 -9.90
CA SER A 10 4.04 -14.18 -9.09
C SER A 10 4.90 -14.06 -7.82
N ILE A 11 6.10 -13.51 -7.96
CA ILE A 11 7.06 -13.30 -6.88
C ILE A 11 7.91 -12.05 -7.15
N CYS A 12 8.26 -11.31 -6.09
CA CYS A 12 9.19 -10.18 -6.17
C CYS A 12 10.02 -10.02 -4.90
N SER A 13 10.99 -9.10 -4.87
CA SER A 13 11.66 -8.69 -3.63
C SER A 13 10.67 -7.98 -2.69
N SER A 14 10.11 -6.87 -3.15
CA SER A 14 8.99 -6.16 -2.53
C SER A 14 8.21 -5.41 -3.60
N THR A 15 6.88 -5.35 -3.50
CA THR A 15 6.05 -4.54 -4.40
C THR A 15 6.42 -3.06 -4.32
N ASN A 16 6.86 -2.61 -3.14
CA ASN A 16 7.29 -1.23 -2.93
C ASN A 16 8.61 -0.91 -3.65
N ASP A 17 9.53 -1.88 -3.76
CA ASP A 17 10.76 -1.71 -4.56
C ASP A 17 10.45 -1.56 -6.05
N LEU A 18 9.57 -2.42 -6.56
CA LEU A 18 9.12 -2.34 -7.96
C LEU A 18 8.46 -0.99 -8.25
N ALA A 19 7.57 -0.53 -7.37
CA ALA A 19 6.92 0.77 -7.52
C ALA A 19 7.92 1.93 -7.43
N PHE A 20 8.90 1.86 -6.52
CA PHE A 20 9.92 2.90 -6.35
C PHE A 20 10.86 2.98 -7.56
N GLN A 21 11.34 1.84 -8.06
CA GLN A 21 12.15 1.78 -9.27
C GLN A 21 11.37 2.33 -10.47
N ALA A 22 10.15 1.86 -10.68
CA ALA A 22 9.30 2.36 -11.76
C ALA A 22 9.04 3.88 -11.67
N ALA A 23 8.90 4.43 -10.46
CA ALA A 23 8.75 5.87 -10.28
C ALA A 23 9.99 6.66 -10.70
N ASN A 24 11.19 6.12 -10.42
CA ASN A 24 12.47 6.69 -10.86
C ASN A 24 12.68 6.56 -12.37
N ASP A 25 12.18 5.47 -12.97
CA ASP A 25 12.19 5.25 -14.42
C ASP A 25 11.15 6.11 -15.16
N GLY A 26 10.38 6.93 -14.43
CA GLY A 26 9.47 7.92 -15.01
C GLY A 26 8.03 7.41 -15.21
N LEU A 27 7.66 6.24 -14.68
CA LEU A 27 6.29 5.75 -14.83
C LEU A 27 5.26 6.64 -14.12
N ASP A 28 4.06 6.67 -14.69
CA ASP A 28 2.98 7.56 -14.27
C ASP A 28 2.38 7.18 -12.92
N GLN A 29 1.75 8.19 -12.30
CA GLN A 29 0.87 7.99 -11.15
C GLN A 29 -0.18 6.92 -11.46
N GLY A 30 -0.45 6.05 -10.49
CA GLY A 30 -1.41 4.97 -10.62
C GLY A 30 -0.83 3.68 -11.21
N THR A 31 0.42 3.68 -11.67
CA THR A 31 1.15 2.42 -11.87
C THR A 31 1.24 1.68 -10.54
N SER A 32 0.71 0.46 -10.51
CA SER A 32 0.58 -0.36 -9.32
C SER A 32 1.21 -1.74 -9.53
N TYR A 33 1.80 -2.28 -8.48
CA TYR A 33 2.38 -3.62 -8.45
C TYR A 33 1.69 -4.46 -7.38
N LEU A 34 1.14 -5.59 -7.78
CA LEU A 34 0.64 -6.63 -6.90
C LEU A 34 1.55 -7.85 -7.00
N SER A 35 1.81 -8.51 -5.86
CA SER A 35 2.51 -9.79 -5.85
C SER A 35 1.81 -10.80 -4.96
N TYR A 36 1.86 -12.09 -5.33
CA TYR A 36 1.42 -13.18 -4.47
C TYR A 36 2.46 -13.55 -3.39
N LYS A 37 3.74 -13.23 -3.62
CA LYS A 37 4.84 -13.50 -2.69
C LYS A 37 5.91 -12.42 -2.72
N GLN A 38 6.39 -12.01 -1.55
CA GLN A 38 7.56 -11.15 -1.39
C GLN A 38 8.69 -11.91 -0.69
N THR A 39 9.91 -11.82 -1.22
CA THR A 39 11.10 -12.45 -0.63
C THR A 39 11.84 -11.53 0.35
N LYS A 40 11.63 -10.22 0.23
CA LYS A 40 12.26 -9.16 1.05
C LYS A 40 11.23 -8.09 1.44
N GLY A 41 10.01 -8.53 1.74
CA GLY A 41 8.96 -7.64 2.24
C GLY A 41 9.39 -6.93 3.53
N ARG A 42 9.13 -5.62 3.60
CA ARG A 42 9.54 -4.79 4.74
C ARG A 42 8.46 -3.78 5.11
N GLY A 43 8.34 -3.50 6.40
CA GLY A 43 7.58 -2.41 6.97
C GLY A 43 8.47 -1.19 7.26
N ARG A 44 7.93 -0.26 8.07
CA ARG A 44 8.70 0.89 8.57
C ARG A 44 9.86 0.43 9.46
N ASN A 45 10.90 1.26 9.53
CA ASN A 45 12.08 1.04 10.37
C ASN A 45 12.77 -0.33 10.13
N ASN A 46 12.73 -0.82 8.88
CA ASN A 46 13.27 -2.12 8.47
C ASN A 46 12.66 -3.34 9.20
N ASN A 47 11.47 -3.19 9.79
CA ASN A 47 10.74 -4.33 10.32
C ASN A 47 10.45 -5.34 9.20
N LYS A 48 10.69 -6.63 9.46
CA LYS A 48 10.38 -7.68 8.51
C LYS A 48 8.87 -7.77 8.31
N TRP A 49 8.42 -7.81 7.06
CA TRP A 49 7.02 -8.06 6.74
C TRP A 49 6.83 -9.53 6.39
N ASN A 50 6.14 -10.27 7.27
CA ASN A 50 5.89 -11.68 7.02
C ASN A 50 4.94 -11.83 5.82
N SER A 51 5.48 -12.37 4.73
CA SER A 51 4.81 -12.38 3.43
C SER A 51 4.23 -13.75 3.15
N LEU A 52 3.26 -14.15 3.97
CA LEU A 52 2.52 -15.40 3.83
C LEU A 52 1.66 -15.36 2.57
N GLU A 53 1.54 -16.51 1.91
CA GLU A 53 0.67 -16.69 0.76
C GLU A 53 -0.79 -16.46 1.15
N GLY A 54 -1.56 -15.85 0.25
CA GLY A 54 -2.95 -15.43 0.50
C GLY A 54 -3.11 -14.00 1.02
N ASN A 55 -2.02 -13.36 1.50
CA ASN A 55 -2.04 -11.94 1.84
C ASN A 55 -2.00 -11.05 0.59
N LEU A 56 -2.55 -9.83 0.71
CA LEU A 56 -2.47 -8.81 -0.34
C LEU A 56 -1.19 -7.98 -0.19
N PHE A 57 -0.28 -8.09 -1.16
CA PHE A 57 0.86 -7.19 -1.29
C PHE A 57 0.64 -6.27 -2.49
N LEU A 58 0.43 -4.98 -2.25
CA LEU A 58 0.11 -3.98 -3.27
C LEU A 58 0.90 -2.69 -3.01
N SER A 59 1.43 -2.08 -4.06
CA SER A 59 2.07 -0.76 -3.98
C SER A 59 1.75 0.06 -5.22
N THR A 60 1.45 1.35 -5.04
CA THR A 60 1.00 2.25 -6.11
C THR A 60 1.82 3.52 -6.12
N ILE A 61 2.26 3.95 -7.29
CA ILE A 61 2.93 5.25 -7.46
C ILE A 61 1.91 6.38 -7.28
N ILE A 62 2.19 7.28 -6.35
CA ILE A 62 1.43 8.52 -6.15
C ILE A 62 2.38 9.69 -6.39
N ARG A 63 1.93 10.72 -7.12
CA ARG A 63 2.69 11.95 -7.37
C ARG A 63 1.92 13.15 -6.78
N PRO A 64 2.04 13.42 -5.47
CA PRO A 64 1.24 14.43 -4.81
C PRO A 64 1.58 15.83 -5.33
N ILE A 65 0.56 16.62 -5.66
CA ILE A 65 0.71 18.01 -6.12
C ILE A 65 0.92 18.97 -4.93
N LYS A 66 0.51 18.57 -3.73
CA LYS A 66 0.67 19.35 -2.50
C LYS A 66 2.13 19.34 -2.03
N GLU A 67 2.51 20.38 -1.29
CA GLU A 67 3.83 20.49 -0.65
C GLU A 67 4.15 19.28 0.23
N LYS A 68 5.44 18.92 0.32
CA LYS A 68 5.93 17.77 1.11
C LYS A 68 5.46 17.75 2.56
N LYS A 69 5.25 18.92 3.18
CA LYS A 69 4.72 19.05 4.56
C LYS A 69 3.33 18.45 4.76
N HIS A 70 2.60 18.17 3.67
CA HIS A 70 1.27 17.55 3.70
C HIS A 70 1.29 16.06 3.35
N TRP A 71 2.43 15.52 2.91
CA TRP A 71 2.49 14.14 2.40
C TRP A 71 2.20 13.09 3.49
N GLN A 72 2.43 13.40 4.77
CA GLN A 72 2.08 12.48 5.87
C GLN A 72 0.57 12.20 5.95
N GLN A 73 -0.27 13.07 5.39
CA GLN A 73 -1.73 12.87 5.34
C GLN A 73 -2.13 11.68 4.45
N LEU A 74 -1.27 11.27 3.51
CA LEU A 74 -1.54 10.11 2.64
C LEU A 74 -1.72 8.83 3.44
N SER A 75 -0.95 8.63 4.52
CA SER A 75 -1.10 7.46 5.39
C SER A 75 -2.48 7.40 6.02
N LEU A 76 -3.03 8.55 6.44
CA LEU A 76 -4.39 8.64 7.00
C LEU A 76 -5.45 8.37 5.93
N ILE A 77 -5.29 8.93 4.72
CA ILE A 77 -6.21 8.72 3.60
C ILE A 77 -6.25 7.23 3.21
N VAL A 78 -5.08 6.58 3.12
CA VAL A 78 -4.97 5.15 2.82
C VAL A 78 -5.58 4.31 3.94
N GLY A 79 -5.26 4.61 5.20
CA GLY A 79 -5.83 3.91 6.36
C GLY A 79 -7.36 3.99 6.37
N TYR A 80 -7.93 5.17 6.16
CA TYR A 80 -9.38 5.36 6.07
C TYR A 80 -10.00 4.59 4.90
N SER A 81 -9.34 4.59 3.74
CA SER A 81 -9.81 3.85 2.56
C SER A 81 -9.83 2.33 2.79
N ILE A 82 -8.85 1.80 3.53
CA ILE A 82 -8.80 0.39 3.94
C ILE A 82 -9.93 0.08 4.92
N ILE A 83 -10.15 0.93 5.93
CA ILE A 83 -11.25 0.77 6.89
C ILE A 83 -12.59 0.71 6.18
N GLN A 84 -12.85 1.64 5.25
CA GLN A 84 -14.10 1.66 4.49
C GLN A 84 -14.25 0.36 3.67
N SER A 85 -13.18 -0.07 3.00
CA SER A 85 -13.19 -1.33 2.24
C SER A 85 -13.51 -2.54 3.12
N LEU A 86 -12.92 -2.63 4.32
CA LEU A 86 -13.21 -3.71 5.27
C LEU A 86 -14.67 -3.71 5.75
N ILE A 87 -15.24 -2.52 5.99
CA ILE A 87 -16.66 -2.37 6.35
C ILE A 87 -17.55 -2.85 5.20
N ASP A 88 -17.22 -2.50 3.96
CA ASP A 88 -17.96 -2.92 2.77
C ASP A 88 -17.87 -4.45 2.57
N PHE A 89 -16.77 -5.08 3.01
CA PHE A 89 -16.62 -6.54 3.08
C PHE A 89 -17.31 -7.20 4.30
N GLY A 90 -18.02 -6.42 5.13
CA GLY A 90 -18.82 -6.92 6.25
C GLY A 90 -18.10 -6.99 7.60
N ILE A 91 -16.87 -6.47 7.71
CA ILE A 91 -16.19 -6.36 9.00
C ILE A 91 -16.87 -5.27 9.84
N LYS A 92 -17.19 -5.58 11.10
CA LYS A 92 -17.91 -4.65 11.98
C LYS A 92 -17.03 -3.45 12.31
N SER A 93 -17.49 -2.24 12.00
CA SER A 93 -16.72 -1.00 12.26
C SER A 93 -16.22 -0.87 13.70
N LYS A 94 -16.97 -1.36 14.69
CA LYS A 94 -16.62 -1.28 16.12
C LYS A 94 -15.36 -2.06 16.55
N ILE A 95 -14.86 -2.99 15.72
CA ILE A 95 -13.63 -3.74 16.00
C ILE A 95 -12.44 -3.24 15.18
N ILE A 96 -12.65 -2.29 14.26
CA ILE A 96 -11.58 -1.79 13.40
C ILE A 96 -10.97 -0.55 14.04
N GLU A 97 -9.65 -0.52 14.20
CA GLU A 97 -8.92 0.61 14.76
C GLU A 97 -7.85 1.13 13.79
N LEU A 98 -7.71 2.45 13.69
CA LEU A 98 -6.57 3.06 13.03
C LEU A 98 -5.45 3.31 14.04
N LYS A 99 -4.44 2.44 14.03
CA LYS A 99 -3.23 2.66 14.81
C LYS A 99 -2.33 3.66 14.07
N TRP A 100 -2.22 4.84 14.68
CA TRP A 100 -1.46 5.94 14.10
C TRP A 100 0.02 5.56 13.87
N PRO A 101 0.62 5.96 12.72
CA PRO A 101 0.02 6.74 11.64
C PRO A 101 -0.46 5.92 10.43
N ASN A 102 -0.28 4.59 10.40
CA ASN A 102 -0.34 3.85 9.13
C ASN A 102 -0.82 2.38 9.24
N ASP A 103 -1.22 1.92 10.42
CA ASP A 103 -1.64 0.52 10.62
C ASP A 103 -3.15 0.48 10.88
N VAL A 104 -3.84 -0.50 10.28
CA VAL A 104 -5.24 -0.82 10.59
C VAL A 104 -5.27 -2.12 11.37
N LEU A 105 -5.93 -2.11 12.52
CA LEU A 105 -6.12 -3.28 13.39
C LEU A 105 -7.59 -3.71 13.35
N VAL A 106 -7.84 -4.99 13.61
CA VAL A 106 -9.17 -5.63 13.68
C VAL A 106 -9.19 -6.57 14.88
#